data_AF-A0A653BLT6-F1
#
_entry.id   AF-A0A653BLT6-F1
#
_cell.length_a   1.000
_cell.length_b   1.000
_cell.length_c   1.000
_cell.angle_alpha   90.00
_cell.angle_beta   90.00
_cell.angle_gamma   90.00
#
_symmetry.space_group_name_H-M   'P 1'
#
loop_
_entity.id
_entity.type
_entity.pdbx_description
1 polymer ?
#
loop_
_entity_poly.entity_id
_entity_poly.type
_entity_poly.pdbx_seq_one_letter_code
_entity_poly.pdbx_strand_id
1 'polypeptide(L)' 'MYPPTYTLQTKPNPFSEFERLRKGSGLKTDEFARAMGVSVAMVMEWESKREKPTPAELKLMRLIQANPDLRKQLA' A
#
# COMPACT_ATOMS: atom_id res chain seq x y z
N MET A 1 -7.28 30.08 16.12
CA MET A 1 -6.06 29.81 15.34
C MET A 1 -6.10 28.34 14.95
N TYR A 2 -6.44 28.04 13.70
CA TYR A 2 -6.52 26.65 13.21
C TYR A 2 -5.15 26.21 12.69
N PRO A 3 -4.70 24.98 12.95
CA PRO A 3 -3.44 24.50 12.40
C PRO A 3 -3.56 24.36 10.87
N PRO A 4 -2.46 24.61 10.11
CA PRO A 4 -2.47 24.41 8.67
C PRO A 4 -2.74 22.92 8.38
N THR A 5 -3.79 22.67 7.61
CA THR A 5 -4.02 21.38 6.95
C THR A 5 -2.84 21.13 6.01
N TYR A 6 -2.01 20.14 6.35
CA TYR A 6 -0.97 19.66 5.44
C TYR A 6 -1.63 19.08 4.19
N THR A 7 -1.80 19.91 3.16
CA THR A 7 -2.06 19.45 1.80
C THR A 7 -0.78 18.79 1.30
N LEU A 8 -0.67 17.47 1.52
CA LEU A 8 0.43 16.67 1.00
C LEU A 8 0.43 16.76 -0.53
N GLN A 9 1.26 17.67 -1.05
CA GLN A 9 1.54 17.83 -2.47
C GLN A 9 1.98 16.48 -3.05
N THR A 10 1.13 15.92 -3.90
CA THR A 10 1.34 14.65 -4.58
C THR A 10 2.43 14.74 -5.64
N LYS A 11 3.68 14.52 -5.25
CA LYS A 11 4.65 13.92 -6.16
C LYS A 11 4.37 12.40 -6.22
N PRO A 12 4.32 11.77 -7.41
CA PRO A 12 4.13 10.32 -7.52
C PRO A 12 5.39 9.61 -7.05
N ASN A 13 5.49 9.41 -5.73
CA ASN A 13 6.54 8.63 -5.10
C ASN A 13 5.98 7.22 -4.84
N PRO A 14 6.71 6.13 -5.14
CA PRO A 14 6.24 4.76 -4.93
C PRO A 14 5.75 4.51 -3.50
N PHE A 15 6.34 5.19 -2.51
CA PHE A 15 5.88 5.20 -1.12
C PHE A 15 4.50 5.84 -0.93
N SER A 16 4.28 7.01 -1.53
CA SER A 16 3.00 7.71 -1.43
C SER A 16 1.88 6.97 -2.15
N GLU A 17 2.22 6.28 -3.24
CA GLU A 17 1.30 5.39 -3.93
C GLU A 17 0.98 4.15 -3.09
N PHE A 18 1.98 3.48 -2.53
CA PHE A 18 1.78 2.37 -1.59
C PHE A 18 0.89 2.78 -0.41
N GLU A 19 1.14 3.93 0.23
CA GLU A 19 0.31 4.39 1.34
C GLU A 19 -1.16 4.58 0.93
N ARG A 20 -1.41 5.11 -0.26
CA ARG A 20 -2.79 5.24 -0.81
C ARG A 20 -3.42 3.88 -1.07
N LEU A 21 -2.65 2.95 -1.64
CA LEU A 21 -3.14 1.61 -1.94
C LEU A 21 -3.47 0.84 -0.67
N ARG A 22 -2.57 0.91 0.32
CA ARG A 22 -2.73 0.30 1.63
C ARG A 22 -3.95 0.86 2.37
N LYS A 23 -4.05 2.20 2.47
CA LYS A 23 -5.21 2.87 3.10
C LYS A 23 -6.52 2.58 2.37
N GLY A 24 -6.51 2.54 1.04
CA GLY A 24 -7.70 2.25 0.25
C GLY A 24 -8.13 0.78 0.26
N SER A 25 -7.22 -0.16 0.58
CA SER A 25 -7.58 -1.58 0.68
C SER A 25 -8.37 -1.93 1.94
N GLY A 26 -8.18 -1.16 3.03
CA GLY A 26 -8.77 -1.43 4.34
C GLY A 26 -8.28 -2.71 5.03
N LEU A 27 -7.22 -3.34 4.50
CA LEU A 27 -6.64 -4.57 5.03
C LEU A 27 -5.65 -4.32 6.15
N LYS A 28 -5.51 -5.31 7.04
CA LYS A 28 -4.37 -5.35 7.96
C LYS A 28 -3.08 -5.63 7.20
N THR A 29 -1.94 -5.30 7.81
CA THR A 29 -0.61 -5.49 7.22
C THR A 29 -0.35 -6.95 6.86
N ASP A 30 -0.81 -7.89 7.67
CA ASP A 30 -0.67 -9.33 7.45
C ASP A 30 -1.51 -9.83 6.26
N GLU A 31 -2.77 -9.42 6.17
CA GLU A 31 -3.65 -9.72 5.04
C GLU A 31 -3.12 -9.11 3.74
N PHE A 32 -2.62 -7.87 3.82
CA PHE A 32 -2.03 -7.19 2.68
C PHE A 32 -0.75 -7.91 2.20
N ALA A 33 0.12 -8.31 3.13
CA ALA A 33 1.33 -9.08 2.81
C ALA A 33 0.98 -10.43 2.16
N ARG A 34 -0.01 -11.15 2.71
CA ARG A 34 -0.54 -12.39 2.11
C ARG A 34 -1.10 -12.18 0.71
N ALA A 35 -1.93 -11.16 0.53
CA ALA A 35 -2.51 -10.84 -0.79
C ALA A 35 -1.45 -10.44 -1.82
N MET A 36 -0.37 -9.79 -1.36
CA MET A 36 0.77 -9.43 -2.17
C MET A 36 1.75 -10.58 -2.43
N GLY A 37 1.65 -11.69 -1.68
CA GLY A 37 2.61 -12.78 -1.71
C GLY A 37 3.99 -12.40 -1.13
N VAL A 38 4.04 -11.40 -0.25
CA VAL A 38 5.28 -10.93 0.39
C VAL A 38 5.23 -11.14 1.91
N SER A 39 6.39 -11.03 2.55
CA SER A 39 6.47 -11.05 4.02
C SER A 39 5.97 -9.75 4.63
N VAL A 40 5.39 -9.83 5.83
CA VAL A 40 4.99 -8.64 6.62
C VAL A 40 6.17 -7.68 6.83
N ALA A 41 7.37 -8.22 7.01
CA ALA A 41 8.60 -7.44 7.10
C ALA A 41 8.81 -6.54 5.87
N MET A 42 8.57 -7.06 4.65
CA MET A 42 8.69 -6.31 3.40
C MET A 42 7.75 -5.10 3.39
N VAL A 43 6.50 -5.31 3.82
CA VAL A 43 5.50 -4.25 3.94
C VAL A 43 5.92 -3.20 4.98
N MET A 44 6.53 -3.62 6.09
CA MET A 44 7.09 -2.72 7.10
C MET A 44 8.29 -1.93 6.59
N GLU A 45 9.13 -2.53 5.73
CA GLU A 45 10.25 -1.84 5.09
C GLU A 45 9.77 -0.77 4.11
N TRP A 46 8.69 -1.04 3.36
CA TRP A 46 8.04 -0.04 2.51
C TRP A 46 7.42 1.09 3.32
N GLU A 47 6.73 0.79 4.43
CA GLU A 47 6.22 1.82 5.36
C GLU A 47 7.32 2.67 5.98
N SER A 48 8.40 2.02 6.39
CA SER A 48 9.57 2.68 6.98
C SER A 48 10.39 3.44 5.96
N LYS A 49 9.99 3.39 4.68
CA LYS A 49 10.71 3.96 3.54
C LYS A 49 12.15 3.43 3.41
N ARG A 50 12.41 2.24 3.96
CA ARG A 50 13.71 1.55 3.87
C ARG A 50 13.89 0.93 2.50
N GLU A 51 12.83 0.36 1.94
CA GLU A 51 12.85 -0.28 0.62
C GLU A 51 11.73 0.25 -0.27
N LYS A 52 11.98 0.41 -1.57
CA LYS A 52 10.97 0.88 -2.53
C LYS A 52 10.23 -0.32 -3.13
N PRO A 53 8.88 -0.36 -3.08
CA PRO A 53 8.12 -1.39 -3.78
C PRO A 53 8.39 -1.29 -5.28
N THR A 54 8.50 -2.44 -5.93
CA THR A 54 8.78 -2.51 -7.36
C THR A 54 7.56 -2.07 -8.18
N PRO A 55 7.73 -1.70 -9.47
CA PRO A 55 6.59 -1.34 -10.34
C PRO A 55 5.57 -2.47 -10.49
N ALA A 56 6.03 -3.73 -10.46
CA ALA A 56 5.17 -4.90 -10.51
C ALA A 56 4.31 -5.01 -9.25
N GLU A 57 4.89 -4.75 -8.08
CA GLU A 57 4.18 -4.76 -6.80
C GLU A 57 3.16 -3.64 -6.71
N LEU A 58 3.52 -2.42 -7.10
CA LEU A 58 2.53 -1.33 -7.18
C LEU A 58 1.34 -1.68 -8.09
N LYS A 59 1.61 -2.37 -9.20
CA LYS A 59 0.55 -2.85 -10.10
C LYS A 59 -0.32 -3.92 -9.44
N LEU A 60 0.28 -4.84 -8.68
CA LEU A 60 -0.45 -5.85 -7.90
C LEU A 60 -1.33 -5.21 -6.82
N MET A 61 -0.80 -4.25 -6.07
CA MET A 61 -1.54 -3.49 -5.07
C MET A 61 -2.74 -2.76 -5.68
N ARG A 62 -2.57 -2.15 -6.87
CA ARG A 62 -3.68 -1.54 -7.63
C ARG A 62 -4.74 -2.58 -8.00
N LEU A 63 -4.32 -3.77 -8.40
CA LEU A 63 -5.25 -4.86 -8.74
C LEU A 63 -6.01 -5.37 -7.52
N ILE A 64 -5.35 -5.54 -6.36
CA ILE A 64 -5.99 -5.96 -5.11
C ILE A 64 -6.99 -4.90 -4.63
N GLN A 65 -6.65 -3.61 -4.77
CA GLN A 65 -7.57 -2.52 -4.45
C GLN A 65 -8.77 -2.47 -5.42
N ALA A 66 -8.52 -2.62 -6.72
CA ALA A 66 -9.58 -2.54 -7.73
C ALA A 66 -10.50 -3.77 -7.72
N ASN A 67 -10.01 -4.92 -7.27
CA ASN A 67 -10.74 -6.19 -7.25
C ASN A 67 -10.87 -6.74 -5.82
N PRO A 68 -11.89 -6.31 -5.06
CA PRO A 68 -12.13 -6.81 -3.71
C PRO A 68 -12.49 -8.31 -3.66
N ASP A 69 -12.81 -8.93 -4.80
CA ASP A 69 -13.06 -10.37 -4.89
C ASP A 69 -11.75 -11.18 -4.91
N LEU A 70 -10.70 -10.68 -5.59
CA LEU A 70 -9.35 -11.28 -5.53
C LEU A 70 -8.82 -11.29 -4.09
N ARG A 71 -9.14 -10.23 -3.34
CA ARG A 71 -8.80 -10.14 -1.90
C ARG A 71 -9.41 -11.28 -1.09
N LYS A 72 -10.62 -11.74 -1.41
CA LYS A 72 -11.27 -12.86 -0.71
C LYS A 72 -10.67 -14.20 -1.09
N GLN A 73 -10.13 -14.33 -2.30
CA GLN A 73 -9.49 -15.56 -2.77
C GLN A 73 -8.06 -15.73 -2.21
N LEU A 74 -7.44 -14.65 -1.77
CA LEU A 74 -6.07 -14.62 -1.23
C LEU A 74 -6.00 -14.63 0.32
N ALA A 75 -7.16 -14.59 1.00
CA ALA A 75 -7.28 -14.54 2.47
C ALA A 75 -7.15 -15.92 3.14
#